data_AF-A0A6A0A6Y9-F1
#
_entry.id   AF-A0A6A0A6Y9-F1
#
_cell.length_a   1.000
_cell.length_b   1.000
_cell.length_c   1.000
_cell.angle_alpha   90.00
_cell.angle_beta   90.00
_cell.angle_gamma   90.00
#
_symmetry.space_group_name_H-M   'P 1'
#
loop_
_entity.id
_entity.type
_entity.pdbx_description
1 polymer ?
#
loop_
_entity_poly.entity_id
_entity_poly.type
_entity_poly.pdbx_seq_one_letter_code
_entity_poly.pdbx_strand_id
1 'polypeptide(L)'
;QKPLPKPKPLTKWQKFAQKKGIVKKKRSKLEFDESKQEWRRRHGYKKAGDEADIPIVEARPGDKVGEDPFSRMEADKKERVKRNRSSQLDNARAAQAAGALPPTLRLAASLAPSAPAANSKAAGPKRLQKAKRKELRAEIKAASRLSGISTASMGKFDKTLRGEKEGERVPLGKRRKFL
;
A
#
# COMPACT_ATOMS: atom_id res chain seq x y z
N GLN A 1 10.58 6.22 28.14
CA GLN A 1 11.36 6.01 26.89
C GLN A 1 10.56 5.08 25.98
N LYS A 2 10.54 5.26 24.65
CA LYS A 2 9.79 4.35 23.75
C LYS A 2 10.64 3.09 23.51
N PRO A 3 10.06 1.88 23.51
CA PRO A 3 10.81 0.66 23.22
C PRO A 3 11.36 0.69 21.80
N LEU A 4 12.45 -0.04 21.57
CA LEU A 4 13.00 -0.22 20.23
C LEU A 4 11.94 -0.84 19.31
N PRO A 5 11.83 -0.38 18.05
CA PRO A 5 10.88 -0.94 17.11
C PRO A 5 11.20 -2.41 16.86
N LYS A 6 10.19 -3.28 16.98
CA LYS A 6 10.34 -4.70 16.64
C LYS A 6 10.78 -4.86 15.18
N PRO A 7 11.63 -5.85 14.87
CA PRO A 7 12.02 -6.11 13.49
C PRO A 7 10.78 -6.42 12.65
N LYS A 8 10.79 -5.95 11.39
CA LYS A 8 9.69 -6.21 10.47
C LYS A 8 9.63 -7.71 10.16
N PRO A 9 8.45 -8.34 10.21
CA PRO A 9 8.31 -9.72 9.79
C PRO A 9 8.65 -9.87 8.31
N LEU A 10 9.25 -11.00 7.94
CA LEU A 10 9.63 -11.28 6.55
C LEU A 10 8.37 -11.43 5.68
N THR A 11 8.38 -10.79 4.51
CA THR A 11 7.33 -10.94 3.49
C THR A 11 7.37 -12.32 2.84
N LYS A 12 6.27 -12.74 2.21
CA LYS A 12 6.19 -14.03 1.50
C LYS A 12 7.30 -14.18 0.46
N TRP A 13 7.58 -13.12 -0.30
CA TRP A 13 8.66 -13.11 -1.29
C TRP A 13 10.05 -13.19 -0.66
N GLN A 14 10.31 -12.51 0.46
CA GLN A 14 11.60 -12.61 1.15
C GLN A 14 11.87 -14.01 1.69
N LYS A 15 10.85 -14.67 2.26
CA LYS A 15 10.94 -16.07 2.68
C LYS A 15 11.29 -16.98 1.50
N PHE A 16 10.63 -16.77 0.35
CA PHE A 16 10.91 -17.50 -0.88
C PHE A 16 12.34 -17.23 -1.39
N ALA A 17 12.75 -15.96 -1.44
CA ALA A 17 14.08 -15.55 -1.90
C ALA A 17 15.19 -16.13 -1.03
N GLN A 18 15.02 -16.14 0.30
CA GLN A 18 15.95 -16.80 1.22
C GLN A 18 16.03 -18.30 0.97
N LYS A 19 14.89 -18.98 0.84
CA LYS A 19 14.84 -20.43 0.55
C LYS A 19 15.50 -20.78 -0.79
N LYS A 20 15.40 -19.89 -1.78
CA LYS A 20 15.98 -20.07 -3.12
C LYS A 20 17.39 -19.49 -3.28
N GLY A 21 17.96 -18.87 -2.25
CA GLY A 21 19.27 -18.21 -2.36
C GLY A 21 19.30 -17.01 -3.31
N ILE A 22 18.16 -16.36 -3.56
CA ILE A 22 18.09 -15.21 -4.47
C ILE A 22 18.66 -13.97 -3.79
N VAL A 23 19.85 -13.55 -4.22
CA VAL A 23 20.54 -12.37 -3.69
C VAL A 23 20.09 -11.10 -4.43
N LYS A 24 19.78 -10.04 -3.67
CA LYS A 24 19.42 -8.73 -4.24
C LYS A 24 20.67 -8.06 -4.81
N LYS A 25 20.67 -7.81 -6.13
CA LYS A 25 21.73 -7.05 -6.83
C LYS A 25 21.31 -5.60 -7.09
N LYS A 26 22.29 -4.69 -7.15
CA LYS A 26 22.07 -3.30 -7.59
C LYS A 26 21.84 -3.30 -9.10
N ARG A 27 20.83 -2.55 -9.57
CA ARG A 27 20.55 -2.36 -11.00
C ARG A 27 20.76 -0.90 -11.39
N SER A 28 21.17 -0.65 -12.63
CA SER A 28 21.33 0.69 -13.18
C SER A 28 20.00 1.43 -13.28
N LYS A 29 20.04 2.75 -13.13
CA LYS A 29 18.88 3.64 -13.31
C LYS A 29 18.57 3.88 -14.79
N LEU A 30 19.60 3.87 -15.63
CA LEU A 30 19.53 4.04 -17.06
C LEU A 30 19.63 2.68 -17.77
N GLU A 31 18.91 2.56 -18.87
CA GLU A 31 18.85 1.42 -19.77
C GLU A 31 18.92 1.97 -21.19
N PHE A 32 19.75 1.34 -22.02
CA PHE A 32 19.94 1.77 -23.40
C PHE A 32 18.72 1.33 -24.22
N ASP A 33 18.08 2.26 -24.90
CA ASP A 33 16.95 2.01 -25.77
C ASP A 33 17.45 1.82 -27.21
N GLU A 34 17.44 0.58 -27.70
CA GLU A 34 17.99 0.21 -29.01
C GLU A 34 17.29 0.92 -30.16
N SER A 35 15.98 1.17 -30.05
CA SER A 35 15.20 1.82 -31.13
C SER A 35 15.53 3.30 -31.29
N LYS A 36 15.88 3.98 -30.18
CA LYS A 36 16.18 5.43 -30.15
C LYS A 36 17.67 5.72 -30.02
N GLN A 37 18.50 4.70 -29.81
CA GLN A 37 19.94 4.79 -29.55
C GLN A 37 20.29 5.78 -28.42
N GLU A 38 19.45 5.85 -27.39
CA GLU A 38 19.58 6.79 -26.27
C GLU A 38 19.56 6.07 -24.91
N TRP A 39 20.30 6.62 -23.94
CA TRP A 39 20.20 6.18 -22.55
C TRP A 39 18.94 6.75 -21.90
N ARG A 40 17.96 5.88 -21.66
CA ARG A 40 16.69 6.25 -21.05
C ARG A 40 16.55 5.70 -19.64
N ARG A 41 15.65 6.29 -18.85
CA ARG A 41 15.40 5.81 -17.49
C ARG A 41 14.69 4.46 -17.55
N ARG A 42 15.02 3.53 -16.65
CA ARG A 42 14.31 2.24 -16.53
C ARG A 42 12.82 2.40 -16.17
N HIS A 43 12.46 3.50 -15.50
CA HIS A 43 11.09 3.81 -15.09
C HIS A 43 10.89 5.31 -14.96
N GLY A 44 9.64 5.76 -15.13
CA GLY A 44 9.25 7.17 -15.06
C GLY A 44 9.01 7.76 -16.45
N TYR A 45 9.22 9.07 -16.59
CA TYR A 45 9.06 9.79 -17.85
C TYR A 45 10.08 9.30 -18.91
N LYS A 46 9.60 9.12 -20.16
CA LYS A 46 10.39 8.65 -21.31
C LYS A 46 11.24 7.42 -20.96
N LYS A 47 10.63 6.42 -20.31
CA LYS A 47 11.35 5.20 -19.91
C LYS A 47 11.80 4.41 -21.15
N ALA A 48 12.82 3.58 -20.99
CA ALA A 48 13.19 2.60 -22.01
C ALA A 48 12.06 1.57 -22.20
N GLY A 49 11.74 1.23 -23.45
CA GLY A 49 10.74 0.21 -23.80
C GLY A 49 9.33 0.53 -23.30
N ASP A 50 8.82 1.74 -23.57
CA ASP A 50 7.43 2.04 -23.21
C ASP A 50 6.44 1.37 -24.17
N GLU A 51 5.59 0.49 -23.63
CA GLU A 51 4.52 -0.18 -24.37
C GLU A 51 3.55 0.83 -25.03
N ALA A 52 3.43 2.04 -24.47
CA ALA A 52 2.58 3.11 -25.00
C ALA A 52 3.22 3.92 -26.14
N ASP A 53 4.54 3.87 -26.31
CA ASP A 53 5.25 4.52 -27.41
C ASP A 53 5.19 3.66 -28.70
N ILE A 54 4.67 2.43 -28.63
CA ILE A 54 4.57 1.49 -29.74
C ILE A 54 3.37 1.90 -30.60
N PRO A 55 3.56 2.36 -31.86
CA PRO A 55 2.45 2.85 -32.68
C PRO A 55 1.61 1.71 -33.27
N ILE A 56 2.19 0.54 -33.50
CA ILE A 56 1.55 -0.59 -34.17
C ILE A 56 1.86 -1.86 -33.39
N VAL A 57 0.83 -2.62 -33.03
CA VAL A 57 0.95 -3.93 -32.40
C VAL A 57 0.56 -5.00 -33.41
N GLU A 58 1.48 -5.91 -33.71
CA GLU A 58 1.21 -7.05 -34.58
C GLU A 58 0.18 -7.99 -33.94
N ALA A 59 -0.89 -8.30 -34.67
CA ALA A 59 -1.93 -9.20 -34.20
C ALA A 59 -1.40 -10.65 -34.16
N ARG A 60 -1.68 -11.36 -33.08
CA ARG A 60 -1.41 -12.81 -32.98
C ARG A 60 -2.55 -13.58 -33.65
N PRO A 61 -2.29 -14.80 -34.16
CA PRO A 61 -3.32 -15.60 -34.83
C PRO A 61 -4.55 -15.97 -33.96
N GLY A 62 -4.48 -15.78 -32.63
CA GLY A 62 -5.60 -16.01 -31.70
C GLY A 62 -6.31 -14.73 -31.22
N ASP A 63 -5.94 -13.55 -31.73
CA ASP A 63 -6.56 -12.30 -31.29
C ASP A 63 -7.94 -12.12 -31.91
N LYS A 64 -8.94 -11.84 -31.05
CA LYS A 64 -10.31 -11.56 -31.50
C LYS A 64 -10.33 -10.28 -32.33
N VAL A 65 -10.85 -10.39 -33.55
CA VAL A 65 -11.09 -9.26 -34.45
C VAL A 65 -12.08 -8.30 -33.80
N GLY A 66 -11.72 -7.03 -33.68
CA GLY A 66 -12.57 -5.96 -33.14
C GLY A 66 -12.25 -5.49 -31.72
N GLU A 67 -11.30 -6.12 -31.02
CA GLU A 67 -10.83 -5.63 -29.71
C GLU A 67 -9.51 -4.86 -29.87
N ASP A 68 -9.46 -3.65 -29.31
CA ASP A 68 -8.26 -2.80 -29.35
C ASP A 68 -7.11 -3.43 -28.52
N PRO A 69 -5.95 -3.73 -29.12
CA PRO A 69 -4.82 -4.31 -28.41
C PRO A 69 -4.29 -3.39 -27.31
N PHE A 70 -4.36 -2.06 -27.46
CA PHE A 70 -3.87 -1.13 -26.45
C PHE A 70 -4.75 -1.16 -25.19
N SER A 71 -6.07 -1.24 -25.37
CA SER A 71 -7.03 -1.40 -24.28
C SER A 71 -6.77 -2.68 -23.45
N ARG A 72 -6.42 -3.80 -24.10
CA ARG A 72 -6.01 -5.04 -23.40
C ARG A 72 -4.73 -4.86 -22.60
N MET A 73 -3.70 -4.27 -23.19
CA MET A 73 -2.42 -4.02 -22.52
C MET A 73 -2.58 -3.13 -21.28
N GLU A 74 -3.44 -2.12 -21.36
CA GLU A 74 -3.79 -1.30 -20.20
C GLU A 74 -4.51 -2.09 -19.12
N ALA A 75 -5.48 -2.92 -19.49
CA ALA A 75 -6.23 -3.76 -18.55
C ALA A 75 -5.29 -4.72 -17.82
N ASP A 76 -4.39 -5.39 -18.55
CA ASP A 76 -3.36 -6.29 -17.99
C ASP A 76 -2.42 -5.55 -17.05
N LYS A 77 -2.01 -4.33 -17.40
CA LYS A 77 -1.18 -3.48 -16.53
C LYS A 77 -1.93 -3.10 -15.25
N LYS A 78 -3.21 -2.72 -15.36
CA LYS A 78 -4.09 -2.41 -14.21
C LYS A 78 -4.26 -3.64 -13.33
N GLU A 79 -4.44 -4.83 -13.90
CA GLU A 79 -4.55 -6.10 -13.16
C GLU A 79 -3.25 -6.43 -12.44
N ARG A 80 -2.10 -6.36 -13.12
CA ARG A 80 -0.77 -6.57 -12.51
C ARG A 80 -0.55 -5.64 -11.32
N VAL A 81 -0.92 -4.36 -11.45
CA VAL A 81 -0.84 -3.38 -10.35
C VAL A 81 -1.81 -3.74 -9.23
N LYS A 82 -3.06 -4.13 -9.54
CA LYS A 82 -4.06 -4.55 -8.55
C LYS A 82 -3.59 -5.77 -7.76
N ARG A 83 -3.01 -6.77 -8.43
CA ARG A 83 -2.44 -7.99 -7.81
C ARG A 83 -1.24 -7.68 -6.90
N ASN A 84 -0.39 -6.74 -7.31
CA ASN A 84 0.71 -6.28 -6.46
C ASN A 84 0.18 -5.56 -5.20
N ARG A 85 -0.79 -4.66 -5.37
CA ARG A 85 -1.45 -3.96 -4.26
C ARG A 85 -2.14 -4.94 -3.29
N SER A 86 -2.87 -5.93 -3.79
CA SER A 86 -3.50 -6.95 -2.93
C SER A 86 -2.46 -7.77 -2.17
N SER A 87 -1.39 -8.20 -2.83
CA SER A 87 -0.28 -8.91 -2.19
C SER A 87 0.41 -8.05 -1.11
N GLN A 88 0.55 -6.75 -1.34
CA GLN A 88 1.08 -5.81 -0.35
C GLN A 88 0.16 -5.71 0.87
N LEU A 89 -1.16 -5.65 0.67
CA LEU A 89 -2.15 -5.64 1.75
C LEU A 89 -2.12 -6.93 2.56
N ASP A 90 -1.99 -8.10 1.92
CA ASP A 90 -1.91 -9.38 2.62
C ASP A 90 -0.62 -9.51 3.43
N ASN A 91 0.51 -9.06 2.89
CA ASN A 91 1.76 -8.97 3.64
C ASN A 91 1.64 -7.99 4.82
N ALA A 92 0.93 -6.87 4.64
CA ALA A 92 0.64 -5.94 5.71
C ALA A 92 -0.22 -6.60 6.79
N ARG A 93 -1.33 -7.27 6.45
CA ARG A 93 -2.16 -8.01 7.43
C ARG A 93 -1.36 -9.02 8.24
N ALA A 94 -0.52 -9.82 7.57
CA ALA A 94 0.38 -10.75 8.25
C ALA A 94 1.34 -10.03 9.22
N ALA A 95 1.78 -8.81 8.88
CA ALA A 95 2.59 -7.98 9.76
C ALA A 95 1.80 -7.30 10.90
N GLN A 96 0.50 -7.02 10.72
CA GLN A 96 -0.37 -6.50 11.78
C GLN A 96 -0.58 -7.53 12.88
N ALA A 97 -0.77 -8.80 12.52
CA ALA A 97 -0.87 -9.88 13.49
C ALA A 97 0.37 -9.96 14.38
N ALA A 98 1.54 -9.57 13.84
CA ALA A 98 2.79 -9.44 14.59
C ALA A 98 2.94 -8.10 15.37
N GLY A 99 1.97 -7.18 15.26
CA GLY A 99 1.91 -5.91 16.01
C GLY A 99 2.84 -4.80 15.50
N ALA A 100 3.37 -4.90 14.28
CA ALA A 100 4.48 -4.07 13.81
C ALA A 100 4.11 -2.87 12.92
N LEU A 101 2.83 -2.61 12.67
CA LEU A 101 2.41 -1.58 11.69
C LEU A 101 1.98 -0.25 12.31
N PRO A 102 2.23 0.88 11.62
CA PRO A 102 1.71 2.18 12.00
C PRO A 102 0.17 2.22 11.89
N PRO A 103 -0.52 3.08 12.67
CA PRO A 103 -1.98 3.05 12.83
C PRO A 103 -2.76 3.28 11.52
N THR A 104 -2.22 4.05 10.58
CA THR A 104 -2.83 4.25 9.26
C THR A 104 -2.83 2.98 8.41
N LEU A 105 -1.70 2.26 8.39
CA LEU A 105 -1.60 0.96 7.71
C LEU A 105 -2.37 -0.14 8.45
N ARG A 106 -2.55 0.01 9.78
CA ARG A 106 -3.43 -0.85 10.58
C ARG A 106 -4.88 -0.76 10.10
N LEU A 107 -5.41 0.46 10.09
CA LEU A 107 -6.76 0.76 9.60
C LEU A 107 -6.97 0.30 8.14
N ALA A 108 -6.01 0.57 7.26
CA ALA A 108 -6.14 0.19 5.85
C ALA A 108 -6.31 -1.32 5.65
N ALA A 109 -5.55 -2.14 6.39
CA ALA A 109 -5.67 -3.59 6.24
C ALA A 109 -6.82 -4.21 7.05
N SER A 110 -7.36 -3.53 8.07
CA SER A 110 -8.61 -3.92 8.74
C SER A 110 -9.86 -3.57 7.93
N LEU A 111 -9.83 -2.48 7.14
CA LEU A 111 -10.92 -2.07 6.25
C LEU A 111 -10.95 -2.83 4.91
N ALA A 112 -9.83 -3.36 4.45
CA ALA A 112 -9.78 -4.08 3.18
C ALA A 112 -10.69 -5.33 3.24
N PRO A 113 -11.54 -5.58 2.23
CA PRO A 113 -12.32 -6.80 2.16
C PRO A 113 -11.39 -7.97 1.83
N SER A 114 -11.20 -8.89 2.76
CA SER A 114 -10.88 -10.27 2.37
C SER A 114 -12.11 -10.84 1.65
N ALA A 115 -11.91 -11.65 0.60
CA ALA A 115 -12.93 -12.23 -0.28
C ALA A 115 -14.24 -12.68 0.39
N PRO A 116 -15.32 -12.85 -0.41
CA PRO A 116 -16.55 -12.09 -0.25
C PRO A 116 -17.02 -12.09 1.20
N ALA A 117 -17.57 -10.97 1.64
CA ALA A 117 -18.56 -11.00 2.69
C ALA A 117 -19.77 -11.82 2.19
N ALA A 118 -19.61 -13.14 2.10
CA ALA A 118 -20.70 -14.09 2.10
C ALA A 118 -21.43 -13.80 3.40
N ASN A 119 -22.51 -13.02 3.29
CA ASN A 119 -23.59 -12.85 4.24
C ASN A 119 -23.30 -13.45 5.61
N SER A 120 -22.35 -12.91 6.37
CA SER A 120 -22.25 -13.23 7.79
C SER A 120 -23.15 -12.24 8.52
N LYS A 121 -24.45 -12.36 8.23
CA LYS A 121 -25.50 -12.27 9.25
C LYS A 121 -25.36 -13.41 10.29
N ALA A 122 -24.16 -13.98 10.48
CA ALA A 122 -23.82 -14.73 11.66
C ALA A 122 -23.68 -13.72 12.79
N ALA A 123 -24.79 -13.50 13.49
CA ALA A 123 -24.86 -12.81 14.75
C ALA A 123 -24.00 -13.54 15.79
N GLY A 124 -22.68 -13.35 15.71
CA GLY A 124 -21.78 -13.69 16.82
C GLY A 124 -22.26 -12.97 18.09
N PRO A 125 -21.95 -13.50 19.28
CA PRO A 125 -22.48 -12.99 20.54
C PRO A 125 -22.29 -11.47 20.61
N LYS A 126 -23.34 -10.72 21.01
CA LYS A 126 -23.37 -9.23 21.00
C LYS A 126 -22.12 -8.59 21.61
N ARG A 127 -21.48 -9.26 22.58
CA ARG A 127 -20.20 -8.87 23.21
C ARG A 127 -19.03 -8.84 22.22
N LEU A 128 -18.90 -9.84 21.36
CA LEU A 128 -17.83 -9.94 20.36
C LEU A 128 -17.99 -8.85 19.28
N GLN A 129 -19.24 -8.54 18.90
CA GLN A 129 -19.54 -7.44 18.00
C GLN A 129 -19.22 -6.07 18.63
N LYS A 130 -19.53 -5.88 19.93
CA LYS A 130 -19.19 -4.66 20.67
C LYS A 130 -17.67 -4.48 20.81
N ALA A 131 -16.92 -5.57 21.04
CA ALA A 131 -15.45 -5.55 21.11
C ALA A 131 -14.84 -5.14 19.77
N LYS A 132 -15.23 -5.78 18.66
CA LYS A 132 -14.79 -5.42 17.30
C LYS A 132 -15.09 -3.95 16.96
N ARG A 133 -16.29 -3.46 17.30
CA ARG A 133 -16.65 -2.05 17.12
C ARG A 133 -15.80 -1.10 17.94
N LYS A 134 -15.41 -1.47 19.18
CA LYS A 134 -14.54 -0.67 20.03
C LYS A 134 -13.11 -0.61 19.47
N GLU A 135 -12.59 -1.74 19.00
CA GLU A 135 -11.27 -1.84 18.35
C GLU A 135 -11.21 -0.99 17.08
N LEU A 136 -12.19 -1.15 16.17
CA LEU A 136 -12.29 -0.33 14.96
C LEU A 136 -12.38 1.17 15.28
N ARG A 137 -13.16 1.56 16.29
CA ARG A 137 -13.23 2.97 16.74
C ARG A 137 -11.88 3.46 17.26
N ALA A 138 -11.13 2.63 17.98
CA ALA A 138 -9.81 2.97 18.48
C ALA A 138 -8.77 3.11 17.34
N GLU A 139 -8.83 2.23 16.33
CA GLU A 139 -7.98 2.31 15.14
C GLU A 139 -8.27 3.54 14.31
N ILE A 140 -9.55 3.84 14.05
CA ILE A 140 -9.99 5.06 13.34
C ILE A 140 -9.48 6.29 14.09
N LYS A 141 -9.64 6.33 15.42
CA LYS A 141 -9.17 7.43 16.26
C LYS A 141 -7.64 7.59 16.17
N ALA A 142 -6.89 6.49 16.29
CA ALA A 142 -5.43 6.52 16.20
C ALA A 142 -4.92 6.95 14.81
N ALA A 143 -5.59 6.51 13.75
CA ALA A 143 -5.27 6.90 12.37
C ALA A 143 -5.60 8.38 12.11
N SER A 144 -6.78 8.86 12.56
CA SER A 144 -7.18 10.27 12.43
C SER A 144 -6.18 11.20 13.12
N ARG A 145 -5.78 10.83 14.34
CA ARG A 145 -4.77 11.58 15.11
C ARG A 145 -3.43 11.64 14.40
N LEU A 146 -2.93 10.50 13.89
CA LEU A 146 -1.67 10.49 13.16
C LEU A 146 -1.75 11.35 11.90
N SER A 147 -2.85 11.26 11.16
CA SER A 147 -3.10 12.06 9.95
C SER A 147 -3.11 13.56 10.26
N GLY A 148 -3.85 13.96 11.29
CA GLY A 148 -3.98 15.37 11.68
C GLY A 148 -2.68 16.00 12.17
N ILE A 149 -1.72 15.21 12.66
CA ILE A 149 -0.41 15.71 13.14
C ILE A 149 0.65 15.69 12.03
N SER A 150 0.41 14.96 10.95
CA SER A 150 1.42 14.73 9.90
C SER A 150 1.55 15.88 8.89
N THR A 151 0.72 16.93 8.99
CA THR A 151 0.81 18.12 8.13
C THR A 151 1.93 19.06 8.59
N ALA A 152 2.45 19.89 7.68
CA ALA A 152 3.55 20.82 7.99
C ALA A 152 3.22 21.80 9.12
N SER A 153 1.94 22.15 9.29
CA SER A 153 1.41 22.98 10.37
C SER A 153 1.01 22.18 11.63
N MET A 154 1.29 20.88 11.66
CA MET A 154 0.92 19.95 12.75
C MET A 154 -0.58 19.98 13.07
N GLY A 155 -1.43 20.20 12.07
CA GLY A 155 -2.88 20.23 12.23
C GLY A 155 -3.44 21.54 12.79
N LYS A 156 -2.63 22.59 12.94
CA LYS A 156 -3.04 23.86 13.55
C LYS A 156 -3.98 24.70 12.67
N PHE A 157 -3.83 24.60 11.35
CA PHE A 157 -4.69 25.30 10.38
C PHE A 157 -5.68 24.36 9.67
N ASP A 158 -5.62 23.06 9.95
CA ASP A 158 -6.49 22.07 9.32
C ASP A 158 -7.86 22.05 10.00
N LYS A 159 -8.96 22.00 9.24
CA LYS A 159 -10.33 21.91 9.80
C LYS A 159 -10.48 20.66 10.67
N THR A 160 -11.16 20.77 11.82
CA THR A 160 -11.45 19.64 12.71
C THR A 160 -12.55 18.76 12.12
N LEU A 161 -12.37 17.43 12.20
CA LEU A 161 -13.40 16.48 11.75
C LEU A 161 -14.50 16.39 12.82
N ARG A 162 -15.72 16.06 12.39
CA ARG A 162 -16.88 15.93 13.29
C ARG A 162 -16.59 14.89 14.38
N GLY A 163 -16.62 15.30 15.64
CA GLY A 163 -16.37 14.45 16.81
C GLY A 163 -14.90 14.37 17.27
N GLU A 164 -13.98 15.09 16.61
CA GLU A 164 -12.64 15.32 17.15
C GLU A 164 -12.70 16.30 18.31
N LYS A 165 -12.06 15.94 19.43
CA LYS A 165 -12.00 16.81 20.60
C LYS A 165 -10.84 17.80 20.49
N GLU A 166 -10.98 18.95 21.13
CA GLU A 166 -9.86 19.88 21.30
C GLU A 166 -8.71 19.18 22.02
N GLY A 167 -7.48 19.40 21.54
CA GLY A 167 -6.27 18.74 22.06
C GLY A 167 -5.97 17.35 21.47
N GLU A 168 -6.86 16.77 20.66
CA GLU A 168 -6.67 15.41 20.14
C GLU A 168 -5.52 15.31 19.11
N ARG A 169 -5.27 16.43 18.41
CA ARG A 169 -4.16 16.65 17.47
C ARG A 169 -2.88 17.16 18.14
N VAL A 170 -2.84 17.27 19.47
CA VAL A 170 -1.59 17.68 20.15
C VAL A 170 -0.64 16.47 20.13
N PRO A 171 0.62 16.64 19.69
CA PRO A 171 1.60 15.56 19.71
C PRO A 171 1.79 15.04 21.13
N LEU A 172 1.61 13.73 21.30
CA LEU A 172 1.83 13.04 22.57
C LEU A 172 3.33 12.97 22.88
N GLY A 173 3.80 13.85 23.78
CA GLY A 173 5.13 13.79 24.37
C GLY A 173 5.79 15.16 24.57
N LYS A 174 6.71 15.25 25.54
CA LYS A 174 7.57 16.42 25.72
C LYS A 174 8.45 16.61 24.47
N ARG A 175 8.36 17.78 23.84
CA ARG A 175 9.26 18.17 22.74
C ARG A 175 10.70 18.17 23.30
N ARG A 176 11.64 17.52 22.60
CA ARG A 176 13.05 17.66 22.92
C ARG A 176 13.43 19.12 22.71
N LYS A 177 13.79 19.81 23.79
CA LYS A 177 14.51 21.09 23.68
C LYS A 177 15.96 20.71 23.35
N PHE A 178 16.35 20.94 22.11
CA PHE A 178 17.78 20.95 21.78
C PHE A 178 18.28 22.33 22.20
N LEU A 179 19.06 22.35 23.28
CA LEU A 179 19.95 23.45 23.61
C LEU A 179 21.20 23.31 22.73
#